data_AF-A0A631TUH4-F1
#
_entry.id   AF-A0A631TUH4-F1
#
_cell.length_a   1.000
_cell.length_b   1.000
_cell.length_c   1.000
_cell.angle_alpha   90.00
_cell.angle_beta   90.00
_cell.angle_gamma   90.00
#
_symmetry.space_group_name_H-M   'P 1'
#
loop_
_entity.id
_entity.type
_entity.pdbx_description
1 polymer ?
#
loop_
_entity_poly.entity_id
_entity_poly.type
_entity_poly.pdbx_seq_one_letter_code
_entity_poly.pdbx_strand_id
1 'polypeptide(L)'
;MKSVMPELITVEELAFALKKTVKSIRSDATRNPKCLPPRCRLPGNKRLLWRREDVKDWIDKSVESNKENDDISKEINKSQRKRGRPPKLKPQE
;
A
#
# COMPACT_ATOMS: atom_id res chain seq x y z
N MET A 1 26.19 -2.40 21.59
CA MET A 1 25.01 -3.12 22.11
C MET A 1 23.81 -2.71 21.26
N LYS A 2 23.33 -3.60 20.39
CA LYS A 2 22.16 -3.31 19.53
C LYS A 2 20.90 -3.37 20.40
N SER A 3 20.05 -2.36 20.28
CA SER A 3 18.81 -2.22 21.06
C SER A 3 17.96 -3.48 20.96
N VAL A 4 17.57 -4.01 22.12
CA VAL A 4 16.72 -5.21 22.30
C VAL A 4 15.25 -4.93 21.92
N MET A 5 14.96 -3.72 21.43
CA MET A 5 13.61 -3.25 21.14
C MET A 5 13.37 -3.23 19.64
N PRO A 6 12.26 -3.81 19.15
CA PRO A 6 11.92 -3.76 17.74
C PRO A 6 11.67 -2.31 17.33
N GLU A 7 12.43 -1.82 16.36
CA GLU A 7 12.24 -0.49 15.81
C GLU A 7 10.92 -0.46 15.03
N LEU A 8 9.92 0.21 15.62
CA LEU A 8 8.64 0.42 14.99
C LEU A 8 8.71 1.66 14.12
N ILE A 9 8.31 1.50 12.86
CA ILE A 9 8.17 2.61 11.92
C ILE A 9 6.72 3.07 11.83
N THR A 10 6.56 4.37 11.64
CA THR A 10 5.27 5.02 11.45
C THR A 10 4.82 4.98 9.99
N VAL A 11 3.58 5.42 9.73
CA VAL A 11 3.04 5.57 8.37
C VAL A 11 3.91 6.48 7.51
N GLU A 12 4.49 7.52 8.09
CA GLU A 12 5.31 8.52 7.36
C GLU A 12 6.64 7.93 6.92
N GLU A 13 7.32 7.22 7.81
CA GLU A 13 8.56 6.51 7.47
C GLU A 13 8.32 5.38 6.47
N LEU A 14 7.23 4.63 6.62
CA LEU A 14 6.88 3.59 5.65
C LEU A 14 6.58 4.20 4.26
N ALA A 15 5.87 5.32 4.24
CA ALA A 15 5.59 6.07 3.01
C ALA A 15 6.89 6.52 2.33
N PHE A 16 7.85 7.02 3.11
CA PHE A 16 9.17 7.38 2.62
C PHE A 16 9.94 6.17 2.05
N ALA A 17 9.97 5.05 2.78
CA ALA A 17 10.66 3.83 2.36
C ALA A 17 10.08 3.23 1.06
N LEU A 18 8.75 3.24 0.90
CA LEU A 18 8.06 2.72 -0.27
C LEU A 18 7.87 3.75 -1.40
N LYS A 19 8.37 5.00 -1.22
CA LYS A 19 8.12 6.14 -2.12
C LYS A 19 6.64 6.35 -2.46
N LYS A 20 5.76 6.11 -1.49
CA LYS A 20 4.31 6.32 -1.59
C LYS A 20 3.90 7.54 -0.76
N THR A 21 2.69 8.05 -0.99
CA THR A 21 2.13 9.08 -0.11
C THR A 21 1.51 8.45 1.14
N VAL A 22 1.54 9.17 2.27
CA VAL A 22 0.89 8.76 3.53
C VAL A 22 -0.59 8.41 3.32
N LYS A 23 -1.29 9.20 2.47
CA LYS A 23 -2.69 8.97 2.12
C LYS A 23 -2.88 7.62 1.40
N SER A 24 -1.98 7.28 0.47
CA SER A 24 -2.00 5.99 -0.22
C SER A 24 -1.76 4.85 0.75
N ILE A 25 -0.79 4.96 1.66
CA ILE A 25 -0.52 3.90 2.66
C ILE A 25 -1.74 3.66 3.56
N ARG A 26 -2.40 4.72 4.05
CA ARG A 26 -3.63 4.58 4.86
C ARG A 26 -4.75 3.90 4.07
N SER A 27 -4.88 4.23 2.78
CA SER A 27 -5.86 3.60 1.89
C SER A 27 -5.51 2.14 1.61
N ASP A 28 -4.26 1.83 1.30
CA ASP A 28 -3.78 0.47 1.03
C ASP A 28 -3.95 -0.43 2.27
N ALA A 29 -3.68 0.10 3.47
CA ALA A 29 -3.83 -0.64 4.73
C ALA A 29 -5.28 -1.09 5.01
N THR A 30 -6.28 -0.48 4.37
CA THR A 30 -7.70 -0.83 4.52
C THR A 30 -8.25 -1.55 3.30
N ARG A 31 -7.96 -1.07 2.09
CA ARG A 31 -8.49 -1.64 0.83
C ARG A 31 -7.72 -2.84 0.32
N ASN A 32 -6.38 -2.84 0.46
CA ASN A 32 -5.54 -3.91 -0.05
C ASN A 32 -4.38 -4.21 0.90
N PRO A 33 -4.65 -4.89 2.03
CA PRO A 33 -3.64 -5.15 3.04
C PRO A 33 -2.51 -6.06 2.56
N LYS A 34 -2.63 -6.71 1.40
CA LYS A 34 -1.58 -7.54 0.79
C LYS A 34 -0.46 -6.72 0.14
N CYS A 35 -0.72 -5.46 -0.22
CA CYS A 35 0.25 -4.56 -0.84
C CYS A 35 1.15 -3.82 0.17
N LEU A 36 1.01 -4.13 1.46
CA LEU A 36 1.80 -3.54 2.53
C LEU A 36 2.40 -4.65 3.40
N PRO A 37 3.52 -4.35 4.08
CA PRO A 37 4.09 -5.27 5.04
C PRO A 37 3.13 -5.56 6.21
N PRO A 38 3.33 -6.69 6.92
CA PRO A 38 2.53 -7.07 8.08
C PRO A 38 2.47 -5.94 9.11
N ARG A 39 1.26 -5.46 9.43
CA ARG A 39 1.08 -4.41 10.43
C ARG A 39 1.23 -4.96 11.85
N CYS A 40 1.87 -4.19 12.72
CA CYS A 40 1.97 -4.46 14.14
C CYS A 40 0.69 -3.99 14.83
N ARG A 41 -0.19 -4.91 15.23
CA ARG A 41 -1.40 -4.61 16.00
C ARG A 41 -1.10 -4.78 17.49
N LEU A 42 -0.96 -3.66 18.21
CA LEU A 42 -0.82 -3.67 19.67
C LEU A 42 -2.20 -3.57 20.33
N PRO A 43 -2.46 -4.30 21.44
CA PRO A 43 -3.73 -4.22 22.15
C PRO A 43 -3.96 -2.77 22.64
N GLY A 44 -5.16 -2.24 22.40
CA GLY A 44 -5.54 -0.87 22.80
C GLY A 44 -5.03 0.25 21.88
N ASN A 45 -4.17 -0.04 20.89
CA ASN A 45 -3.62 0.99 20.00
C ASN A 45 -4.18 0.87 18.58
N LYS A 46 -4.85 1.94 18.12
CA LYS A 46 -5.40 2.04 16.75
C LYS A 46 -4.39 2.60 15.74
N ARG A 47 -3.16 2.91 16.15
CA ARG A 47 -2.12 3.46 15.27
C ARG A 47 -1.60 2.38 14.33
N LEU A 48 -1.37 2.78 13.09
CA LEU A 48 -0.70 1.96 12.10
C LEU A 48 0.81 2.02 12.35
N LEU A 49 1.36 0.89 12.78
CA LEU A 49 2.78 0.71 13.07
C LEU A 49 3.26 -0.56 12.35
N TRP A 50 4.52 -0.56 11.95
CA TRP A 50 5.18 -1.72 11.34
C TRP A 50 6.53 -1.94 11.98
N ARG A 51 6.99 -3.19 12.02
CA ARG A 51 8.37 -3.46 12.43
C ARG A 51 9.29 -3.19 11.26
N ARG A 52 10.41 -2.52 11.52
CA ARG A 52 11.43 -2.25 10.50
C ARG A 52 11.96 -3.53 9.86
N GLU A 53 12.12 -4.59 10.67
CA GLU A 53 12.54 -5.93 10.22
C GLU A 53 11.55 -6.54 9.23
N ASP A 54 10.26 -6.62 9.60
CA ASP A 54 9.21 -7.16 8.72
C ASP A 54 9.11 -6.39 7.40
N VAL A 55 9.27 -5.07 7.44
CA VAL A 55 9.23 -4.21 6.25
C VAL A 55 10.41 -4.51 5.34
N LYS A 56 11.61 -4.66 5.90
CA LYS A 56 12.81 -5.02 5.16
C LYS A 56 12.66 -6.40 4.52
N ASP A 57 12.32 -7.42 5.31
CA ASP A 57 12.13 -8.79 4.83
C ASP A 57 11.04 -8.88 3.75
N TRP A 58 9.97 -8.09 3.89
CA TRP A 58 8.91 -8.01 2.90
C TRP A 58 9.39 -7.39 1.58
N ILE A 59 10.20 -6.32 1.64
CA ILE A 59 10.81 -5.71 0.45
C ILE A 59 11.74 -6.72 -0.22
N ASP A 60 12.63 -7.37 0.53
CA ASP A 60 13.61 -8.33 0.01
C ASP A 60 12.91 -9.51 -0.71
N LYS A 61 11.88 -10.11 -0.08
CA LYS A 61 11.05 -11.15 -0.71
C LYS A 61 10.31 -10.67 -1.96
N SER A 62 9.88 -9.41 -1.98
CA SER A 62 9.17 -8.83 -3.13
C SER A 62 10.12 -8.58 -4.31
N VAL A 63 11.38 -8.25 -4.04
CA VAL A 63 12.42 -8.08 -5.07
C VAL A 63 12.74 -9.42 -5.73
N GLU A 64 12.78 -10.51 -4.98
CA GLU A 64 13.01 -11.87 -5.49
C GLU A 64 11.81 -12.42 -6.28
N SER A 65 10.60 -12.06 -5.88
CA SER A 65 9.34 -12.50 -6.54
C SER A 65 8.98 -11.69 -7.80
N ASN A 66 9.64 -10.55 -8.04
CA ASN A 66 9.33 -9.64 -9.15
C ASN A 66 10.03 -9.97 -10.47
N LYS A 67 10.70 -11.12 -10.59
CA LYS A 67 11.05 -11.63 -11.92
C LYS A 67 9.83 -12.04 -12.74
N GLU A 68 8.64 -12.18 -12.14
CA GLU A 68 7.44 -12.71 -12.81
C GLU A 68 6.20 -11.79 -12.79
N ASN A 69 6.14 -10.74 -11.96
CA ASN A 69 4.89 -9.97 -11.70
C ASN A 69 4.81 -8.55 -12.31
N ASP A 70 5.80 -8.09 -13.07
CA ASP A 70 5.78 -6.73 -13.65
C ASP A 70 4.68 -6.51 -14.71
N ASP A 71 4.05 -7.59 -15.20
CA ASP A 71 3.03 -7.53 -16.27
C ASP A 71 1.64 -7.10 -15.77
N ILE A 72 1.23 -7.50 -14.55
CA ILE A 72 -0.18 -7.37 -14.11
C ILE A 72 -0.50 -5.94 -13.63
N SER A 73 0.49 -5.22 -13.10
CA SER A 73 0.32 -3.88 -12.51
C SER A 73 0.03 -2.78 -13.56
N LYS A 74 0.48 -2.99 -14.80
CA LYS A 74 0.29 -2.05 -15.92
C LYS A 74 -1.12 -2.13 -16.51
N GLU A 75 -1.78 -3.29 -16.48
CA GLU A 75 -3.12 -3.45 -17.05
C GLU A 75 -4.22 -2.80 -16.18
N ILE A 76 -4.16 -2.93 -14.86
CA ILE A 76 -5.21 -2.42 -13.95
C ILE A 76 -5.28 -0.88 -13.98
N ASN A 77 -4.13 -0.20 -14.09
CA ASN A 77 -4.08 1.27 -14.16
C ASN A 77 -4.58 1.85 -15.50
N LYS A 78 -4.63 1.06 -16.57
CA LYS A 78 -5.17 1.48 -17.87
C LYS A 78 -6.71 1.50 -17.86
N SER A 79 -7.33 0.56 -17.13
CA SER A 79 -8.79 0.38 -17.10
C SER A 79 -9.55 1.46 -16.29
N GLN A 80 -8.87 2.19 -15.39
CA GLN A 80 -9.52 3.21 -14.54
C GLN A 80 -9.57 4.61 -15.18
N ARG A 81 -9.07 4.82 -16.41
CA ARG A 81 -9.12 6.13 -17.07
C ARG A 81 -10.21 6.19 -18.14
N LYS A 82 -11.29 6.91 -17.78
CA LYS A 82 -12.35 7.55 -18.58
C LYS A 82 -13.76 6.93 -18.45
N ARG A 83 -14.54 7.49 -17.53
CA ARG A 83 -15.97 7.80 -17.77
C ARG A 83 -16.23 9.23 -17.30
N GLY A 84 -15.89 10.20 -18.17
CA GLY A 84 -16.35 11.57 -18.00
C GLY A 84 -17.79 11.72 -18.51
N ARG A 85 -18.51 12.70 -17.93
CA ARG A 85 -19.85 13.22 -18.27
C ARG A 85 -20.88 12.21 -18.84
N PRO A 86 -21.92 11.83 -18.08
CA PRO A 86 -23.05 11.07 -18.61
C PRO A 86 -23.66 11.78 -19.84
N PRO A 87 -24.02 11.06 -20.93
CA PRO A 87 -24.76 11.67 -22.04
C PRO A 87 -26.15 12.11 -21.55
N LYS A 88 -26.51 13.35 -21.87
CA LYS A 88 -27.83 13.92 -21.55
C LYS A 88 -28.88 13.21 -22.42
N LEU A 89 -29.75 12.40 -21.83
CA LEU A 89 -30.92 11.84 -22.52
C LEU A 89 -31.90 12.99 -22.83
N LYS A 90 -32.33 13.11 -24.09
CA LYS A 90 -33.40 14.05 -24.48
C LYS A 90 -34.77 13.40 -24.26
N PRO A 91 -35.81 14.15 -23.84
CA PRO A 91 -37.18 13.64 -23.78
C PRO A 91 -37.71 13.38 -25.20
N GLN A 92 -38.47 12.29 -25.37
CA GLN A 92 -39.28 12.06 -26.57
C GLN A 92 -40.63 12.78 -26.42
N GLU A 93 -41.09 13.40 -27.51
CA GLU A 93 -42.41 14.06 -27.65
C GLU A 93 -43.59 13.09 -27.47
#